data_AF-A0A849BTA7-F1
#
_entry.id   AF-A0A849BTA7-F1
#
_cell.length_a   1.000
_cell.length_b   1.000
_cell.length_c   1.000
_cell.angle_alpha   90.00
_cell.angle_beta   90.00
_cell.angle_gamma   90.00
#
_symmetry.space_group_name_H-M   'P 1'
#
loop_
_entity.id
_entity.type
_entity.pdbx_description
1 polymer ?
#
loop_
_entity_poly.entity_id
_entity_poly.type
_entity_poly.pdbx_seq_one_letter_code
_entity_poly.pdbx_strand_id
1 'polypeptide(L)'
;MTESDPQGLDHMQTRLQHVLGELRRLQGTPPADIREQLVAAIAAEGLPDQPPSWLRDASAELSAGRLVVIGPRQIPEEAEHLEPDPDQHAAG
;
A
#
# COMPACT_ATOMS: atom_id res chain seq x y z
N MET A 1 -6.70 16.51 -15.38
CA MET A 1 -6.85 15.92 -14.04
C MET A 1 -7.51 14.57 -14.28
N THR A 2 -6.77 13.48 -14.17
CA THR A 2 -7.33 12.15 -14.45
C THR A 2 -8.10 11.74 -13.21
N GLU A 3 -9.41 11.90 -13.27
CA GLU A 3 -10.33 11.28 -12.32
C GLU A 3 -10.13 9.78 -12.48
N SER A 4 -9.37 9.17 -11.57
CA SER A 4 -9.20 7.72 -11.56
C SER A 4 -10.58 7.14 -11.33
N ASP A 5 -11.11 6.49 -12.36
CA ASP A 5 -12.42 5.83 -12.32
C ASP A 5 -12.49 4.97 -11.04
N PRO A 6 -13.42 5.26 -10.12
CA PRO A 6 -13.44 4.64 -8.80
C PRO A 6 -13.69 3.13 -8.90
N GLN A 7 -14.36 2.65 -9.95
CA GLN A 7 -14.57 1.22 -10.19
C GLN A 7 -13.29 0.53 -10.69
N GLY A 8 -12.46 1.23 -11.47
CA GLY A 8 -11.14 0.74 -11.89
C GLY A 8 -10.18 0.54 -10.71
N LEU A 9 -10.20 1.47 -9.74
CA LEU A 9 -9.36 1.40 -8.54
C LEU A 9 -9.77 0.25 -7.60
N ASP A 10 -11.07 0.06 -7.39
CA ASP A 10 -11.60 -1.02 -6.53
C ASP A 10 -11.26 -2.41 -7.08
N HIS A 11 -11.45 -2.61 -8.39
CA HIS A 11 -11.06 -3.85 -9.06
C HIS A 11 -9.56 -4.12 -8.99
N MET A 12 -8.73 -3.10 -9.21
CA MET A 12 -7.27 -3.23 -9.08
C MET A 12 -6.88 -3.64 -7.66
N GLN A 13 -7.49 -3.02 -6.65
CA GLN A 13 -7.21 -3.33 -5.25
C GLN A 13 -7.63 -4.76 -4.90
N THR A 14 -8.78 -5.23 -5.38
CA THR A 14 -9.24 -6.60 -5.15
C THR A 14 -8.29 -7.62 -5.77
N ARG A 15 -7.80 -7.39 -6.99
CA ARG A 15 -6.82 -8.28 -7.62
C ARG A 15 -5.48 -8.27 -6.90
N LEU A 16 -5.01 -7.11 -6.44
CA LEU A 16 -3.79 -7.03 -5.61
C LEU A 16 -3.94 -7.79 -4.30
N GLN A 17 -5.09 -7.68 -3.62
CA GLN A 17 -5.37 -8.43 -2.41
C GLN A 17 -5.40 -9.94 -2.66
N HIS A 18 -5.96 -10.37 -3.79
CA HIS A 18 -5.94 -11.78 -4.21
C HIS A 18 -4.50 -12.29 -4.38
N VAL A 19 -3.65 -11.57 -5.11
CA VAL A 19 -2.22 -11.91 -5.28
C VAL A 19 -1.51 -12.03 -3.92
N LEU A 20 -1.69 -11.05 -3.04
CA LEU A 20 -1.06 -11.06 -1.72
C LEU A 20 -1.59 -12.21 -0.85
N GLY A 21 -2.88 -12.54 -0.96
CA GLY A 21 -3.52 -13.69 -0.31
C GLY A 21 -2.86 -15.01 -0.69
N GLU A 22 -2.65 -15.25 -1.98
CA GLU A 22 -2.00 -16.46 -2.50
C GLU A 22 -0.53 -16.58 -2.06
N LEU A 23 0.18 -15.45 -1.98
CA LEU A 23 1.60 -15.41 -1.60
C LEU A 23 1.84 -15.51 -0.08
N ARG A 24 0.80 -15.50 0.76
CA ARG A 24 0.94 -15.72 2.22
C ARG A 24 1.65 -17.02 2.57
N ARG A 25 1.52 -18.04 1.73
CA ARG A 25 2.18 -19.35 1.90
C ARG A 25 3.71 -19.27 1.92
N LEU A 26 4.29 -18.14 1.50
CA LEU A 26 5.73 -17.90 1.44
C LEU A 26 6.30 -17.32 2.75
N GLN A 27 5.54 -17.32 3.85
CA GLN A 27 6.04 -16.89 5.16
C GLN A 27 7.39 -17.55 5.49
N GLY A 28 8.33 -16.76 6.00
CA GLY A 28 9.69 -17.20 6.33
C GLY A 28 10.64 -17.31 5.13
N THR A 29 10.15 -17.12 3.90
CA THR A 29 10.99 -17.05 2.70
C THR A 29 11.75 -15.71 2.66
N PRO A 30 13.00 -15.65 2.16
CA PRO A 30 13.71 -14.39 2.00
C PRO A 30 12.92 -13.36 1.17
N PRO A 31 12.90 -12.07 1.57
CA PRO A 31 12.14 -11.05 0.85
C PRO A 31 12.52 -10.88 -0.63
N ALA A 32 13.77 -11.19 -1.00
CA ALA A 32 14.21 -11.12 -2.39
C ALA A 32 13.48 -12.14 -3.28
N ASP A 33 13.31 -13.38 -2.79
CA ASP A 33 12.64 -14.46 -3.52
C ASP A 33 11.12 -14.25 -3.56
N ILE A 34 10.54 -13.68 -2.48
CA ILE A 34 9.14 -13.27 -2.47
C ILE A 34 8.90 -12.15 -3.48
N ARG A 35 9.82 -11.19 -3.59
CA ARG A 35 9.70 -10.06 -4.53
C ARG A 35 9.63 -10.53 -5.97
N GLU A 36 10.45 -11.51 -6.36
CA GLU A 36 10.41 -12.09 -7.71
C GLU A 36 9.06 -12.75 -8.00
N GLN A 37 8.54 -13.53 -7.05
CA GLN A 37 7.21 -14.16 -7.18
C GLN A 37 6.07 -13.14 -7.19
N LEU A 38 6.18 -12.07 -6.39
CA LEU A 38 5.20 -10.99 -6.34
C LEU A 38 5.12 -10.25 -7.68
N VAL A 39 6.26 -9.90 -8.29
CA VAL A 39 6.31 -9.29 -9.62
C VAL A 39 5.67 -10.19 -10.67
N ALA A 40 6.02 -11.48 -10.67
CA ALA A 40 5.45 -12.44 -11.61
C ALA A 40 3.92 -12.58 -11.45
N ALA A 41 3.42 -12.62 -10.21
CA ALA A 41 2.00 -12.74 -9.93
C ALA A 41 1.20 -11.48 -10.33
N ILE A 42 1.74 -10.29 -10.09
CA ILE A 42 1.14 -9.01 -10.52
C ILE A 42 1.04 -8.97 -12.06
N ALA A 43 2.10 -9.35 -12.76
CA ALA A 43 2.11 -9.41 -14.22
C ALA A 43 1.11 -10.45 -14.77
N ALA A 44 0.96 -11.61 -14.11
CA ALA A 44 0.01 -12.65 -14.50
C ALA A 44 -1.46 -12.20 -14.38
N GLU A 45 -1.78 -11.31 -13.43
CA GLU A 45 -3.10 -10.70 -13.26
C GLU A 45 -3.36 -9.51 -14.21
N GLY A 46 -2.39 -9.18 -15.07
CA GLY A 46 -2.46 -8.03 -15.98
C GLY A 46 -2.49 -6.69 -15.26
N LEU A 47 -1.96 -6.64 -14.03
CA LEU A 47 -1.89 -5.42 -13.23
C LEU A 47 -0.69 -4.55 -13.63
N PRO A 48 -0.77 -3.22 -13.47
CA PRO A 48 0.37 -2.35 -13.72
C PRO A 48 1.52 -2.64 -12.75
N ASP A 49 2.73 -2.36 -13.21
CA ASP A 49 3.92 -2.43 -12.37
C ASP A 49 3.75 -1.59 -11.11
N GLN A 50 4.18 -2.16 -9.98
CA GLN A 50 4.11 -1.50 -8.69
C GLN A 50 5.40 -0.75 -8.38
N PRO A 51 5.34 0.35 -7.62
CA PRO A 51 6.53 1.10 -7.23
C PRO A 51 7.57 0.19 -6.54
N PRO A 52 8.88 0.37 -6.80
CA PRO A 52 9.93 -0.47 -6.19
C PRO A 52 9.92 -0.47 -4.66
N SER A 53 9.55 0.65 -4.04
CA SER A 53 9.38 0.76 -2.58
C SER A 53 8.23 -0.11 -2.08
N TRP A 54 7.09 -0.09 -2.78
CA TRP A 54 5.94 -0.92 -2.44
C TRP A 54 6.29 -2.41 -2.54
N LEU A 55 6.98 -2.83 -3.61
CA LEU A 55 7.41 -4.22 -3.78
C LEU A 55 8.36 -4.67 -2.67
N ARG A 56 9.32 -3.81 -2.29
CA ARG A 56 10.25 -4.08 -1.18
C ARG A 56 9.49 -4.26 0.14
N ASP A 57 8.58 -3.34 0.46
CA ASP A 57 7.88 -3.34 1.74
C ASP A 57 6.88 -4.50 1.81
N ALA A 58 6.09 -4.73 0.76
CA ALA A 58 5.17 -5.87 0.67
C ALA A 58 5.88 -7.23 0.79
N SER A 59 7.05 -7.38 0.18
CA SER A 59 7.83 -8.62 0.28
C SER A 59 8.40 -8.85 1.67
N ALA A 60 8.83 -7.79 2.36
CA ALA A 60 9.28 -7.87 3.75
C ALA A 60 8.13 -8.25 4.71
N GLU A 61 6.95 -7.68 4.49
CA GLU A 61 5.75 -7.99 5.28
C GLU A 61 5.28 -9.43 5.05
N LEU A 62 5.21 -9.88 3.80
CA LEU A 62 4.90 -11.27 3.45
C LEU A 62 5.91 -12.26 4.06
N SER A 63 7.20 -11.94 4.01
CA SER A 63 8.26 -12.73 4.66
C SER A 63 8.00 -12.87 6.16
N ALA A 64 7.57 -11.77 6.81
CA ALA A 64 7.20 -11.75 8.22
C ALA A 64 5.81 -12.37 8.52
N GLY A 65 5.08 -12.86 7.51
CA GLY A 65 3.74 -13.44 7.66
C GLY A 65 2.62 -12.42 7.85
N ARG A 66 2.88 -11.15 7.54
CA ARG A 66 1.91 -10.04 7.64
C ARG A 66 1.39 -9.66 6.26
N LEU A 67 0.15 -9.20 6.23
CA LEU A 67 -0.48 -8.61 5.04
C LEU A 67 -0.74 -7.13 5.33
N VAL A 68 -0.06 -6.25 4.60
CA VAL A 68 -0.30 -4.81 4.69
C VAL A 68 -0.91 -4.35 3.38
N VAL A 69 -2.21 -4.13 3.39
CA VAL A 69 -2.91 -3.46 2.28
C VAL A 69 -2.86 -1.97 2.59
N ILE A 70 -1.95 -1.25 1.93
CA ILE A 70 -1.95 0.21 1.98
C ILE A 70 -3.06 0.67 1.03
N GLY A 71 -4.28 0.81 1.55
CA GLY A 71 -5.34 1.56 0.88
C GLY A 71 -4.98 3.04 0.80
N PRO A 72 -5.67 3.83 -0.04
CA PRO A 72 -5.54 5.27 0.02
C PRO A 72 -5.78 5.69 1.47
N ARG A 73 -4.77 6.34 2.06
CA ARG A 73 -4.85 6.90 3.40
C ARG A 73 -6.02 7.88 3.37
N GLN A 74 -7.17 7.47 3.89
CA GLN A 74 -8.17 8.44 4.33
C GLN A 74 -7.49 9.15 5.49
N ILE A 75 -6.85 10.28 5.20
CA ILE A 75 -6.52 11.22 6.25
C ILE A 75 -7.89 11.66 6.77
N PRO A 76 -8.26 11.36 8.03
CA PRO A 76 -9.48 11.93 8.57
C PRO A 76 -9.37 13.46 8.42
N GLU A 77 -10.38 14.09 7.84
CA GLU A 77 -10.47 15.55 7.60
C GLU A 77 -10.14 16.38 8.86
N GLU A 78 -10.26 15.77 10.04
CA GLU A 78 -9.92 16.35 11.34
C GLU A 78 -8.42 16.72 11.49
N ALA A 79 -7.52 16.21 10.65
CA ALA A 79 -6.08 16.52 10.74
C ALA A 79 -5.65 17.75 9.90
N GLU A 80 -6.52 18.30 9.05
CA GLU A 80 -6.18 19.44 8.19
C GLU A 80 -6.58 20.80 8.78
N HIS A 81 -7.31 20.82 9.90
CA HIS A 81 -7.78 22.04 10.58
C HIS A 81 -7.25 22.13 12.03
N LEU A 82 -5.97 21.82 12.26
CA LEU A 82 -5.26 22.48 13.37
C LEU A 82 -4.67 23.77 12.81
N GLU A 83 -5.48 24.83 12.82
CA GLU A 83 -4.93 26.18 12.74
C GLU A 83 -3.86 26.31 13.84
N PRO A 84 -2.64 26.79 13.53
CA PRO A 84 -1.69 27.12 14.58
C PRO A 84 -2.31 28.29 15.38
N ASP A 85 -2.74 28.03 16.61
CA ASP A 85 -3.20 29.04 17.56
C ASP A 85 -2.12 30.12 17.68
N PRO A 86 -2.33 31.35 17.15
CA PRO A 86 -1.28 32.36 17.15
C PRO A 86 -1.26 33.19 18.44
N ASP A 87 -2.01 32.84 19.49
CA ASP A 87 -2.14 33.70 20.68
C ASP A 87 -1.32 33.24 21.91
N GLN A 88 -0.31 32.39 21.70
CA GLN A 88 0.66 32.04 22.76
C GLN A 88 1.94 32.90 22.73
N HIS A 89 1.86 34.21 22.48
CA HIS A 89 2.96 35.13 22.77
C HIS A 89 2.50 36.56 23.12
N ALA A 90 2.14 36.78 24.39
CA ALA A 90 2.31 38.09 25.03
C ALA A 90 2.28 37.97 26.57
N ALA A 91 3.35 37.43 27.15
CA ALA A 91 3.75 37.77 28.50
C ALA A 91 4.94 38.74 28.38
N GLY A 92 4.70 40.01 28.69
CA GLY A 92 5.69 41.09 28.65
C GLY A 92 5.06 42.42 29.03
#